data_AF-A0A3M1RJ64-F1
#
_entry.id   AF-A0A3M1RJ64-F1
#
_cell.length_a   1.000
_cell.length_b   1.000
_cell.length_c   1.000
_cell.angle_alpha   90.00
_cell.angle_beta   90.00
_cell.angle_gamma   90.00
#
_symmetry.space_group_name_H-M   'P 1'
#
loop_
_entity.id
_entity.type
_entity.pdbx_description
1 polymer ?
#
loop_
_entity_poly.entity_id
_entity_poly.type
_entity_poly.pdbx_seq_one_letter_code
_entity_poly.pdbx_strand_id
1 'polypeptide(L)'
;MLSRQPNRIQLLARGAFSITLQQTTIAALARCRFPAKTPNEPDRWHWVHCEIRRPRRRQPINLIIPDMAGEALLEEVDHPNTYKAIANYMQKATAALVLIDAAKIKEGNRNQEYFTMKLAGYLAELAAGGNAKAWRKKPVAFVFTKADQCDECLRDPVGFAQSRATGLWQQAKERFPNSRFFAATVTGACAWHVSPSDGRTFVPLRIEPHGIVEPFFWLLEGLK
;
A
#
# COMPACT_ATOMS: atom_id res chain seq x y z
N MET A 1 -0.01 15.19 3.17
CA MET A 1 -1.06 14.69 4.08
C MET A 1 -0.50 14.23 5.41
N LEU A 2 0.53 13.36 5.46
CA LEU A 2 1.21 12.99 6.71
C LEU A 2 2.00 14.14 7.37
N SER A 3 2.43 15.15 6.61
CA SER A 3 3.19 16.29 7.12
C SER A 3 2.36 17.38 7.82
N ARG A 4 1.01 17.28 7.80
CA ARG A 4 0.10 18.35 8.25
C ARG A 4 -0.71 18.00 9.51
N GLN A 5 -0.36 16.94 10.25
CA GLN A 5 -1.02 16.63 11.53
C GLN A 5 -0.20 17.20 12.70
N PRO A 6 -0.61 18.34 13.29
CA PRO A 6 0.24 19.09 14.22
C PRO A 6 0.52 18.39 15.56
N ASN A 7 -0.31 17.43 15.98
CA ASN A 7 -0.32 17.00 17.39
C ASN A 7 0.23 15.59 17.67
N ARG A 8 0.68 14.82 16.67
CA ARG A 8 1.13 13.43 16.93
C ARG A 8 2.39 12.99 16.20
N ILE A 9 2.50 13.26 14.90
CA ILE A 9 3.65 12.86 14.09
C ILE A 9 3.97 13.94 13.08
N GLN A 10 5.24 14.32 13.03
CA GLN A 10 5.77 15.18 11.97
C GLN A 10 6.57 14.33 11.00
N LEU A 11 6.18 14.36 9.73
CA LEU A 11 6.88 13.68 8.65
C LEU A 11 7.62 14.71 7.78
N LEU A 12 8.91 14.48 7.58
CA LEU A 12 9.79 15.32 6.76
C LEU A 12 10.35 14.46 5.63
N ALA A 13 9.98 14.78 4.38
CA ALA A 13 10.58 14.13 3.23
C ALA A 13 12.09 14.43 3.17
N ARG A 14 12.88 13.41 2.89
CA ARG A 14 14.34 13.47 2.81
C ARG A 14 14.79 13.13 1.40
N GLY A 15 15.67 13.98 0.86
CA GLY A 15 16.26 13.80 -0.47
C GLY A 15 15.41 14.33 -1.62
N ALA A 16 16.07 14.66 -2.72
CA ALA A 16 15.45 15.27 -3.90
C ALA A 16 14.41 14.36 -4.56
N PHE A 17 14.63 13.03 -4.56
CA PHE A 17 13.70 12.06 -5.13
C PHE A 17 12.33 12.08 -4.46
N SER A 18 12.29 12.02 -3.12
CA SER A 18 11.02 11.98 -2.38
C SER A 18 10.27 13.33 -2.44
N ILE A 19 11.00 14.44 -2.52
CA ILE A 19 10.41 15.77 -2.75
C ILE A 19 9.78 15.82 -4.15
N THR A 20 10.50 15.36 -5.18
CA THR A 20 10.01 15.33 -6.56
C THR A 20 8.77 14.45 -6.68
N LEU A 21 8.79 13.25 -6.10
CA LEU A 21 7.63 12.34 -6.08
C LEU A 21 6.41 13.00 -5.44
N GLN A 22 6.60 13.66 -4.30
CA GLN A 22 5.52 14.40 -3.63
C GLN A 22 4.98 15.53 -4.52
N GLN A 23 5.86 16.31 -5.15
CA GLN A 23 5.46 17.41 -6.05
C GLN A 23 4.69 16.90 -7.27
N THR A 24 5.19 15.88 -7.96
CA THR A 24 4.54 15.27 -9.12
C THR A 24 3.17 14.69 -8.75
N THR A 25 3.08 14.02 -7.59
CA THR A 25 1.82 13.46 -7.10
C THR A 25 0.80 14.54 -6.81
N ILE A 26 1.20 15.59 -6.06
CA ILE A 26 0.31 16.73 -5.75
C ILE A 26 -0.11 17.44 -7.03
N ALA A 27 0.80 17.66 -7.97
CA ALA A 27 0.51 18.33 -9.23
C ALA A 27 -0.49 17.54 -10.10
N ALA A 28 -0.35 16.20 -10.16
CA ALA A 28 -1.31 15.35 -10.87
C ALA A 28 -2.69 15.43 -10.23
N LEU A 29 -2.78 15.23 -8.91
CA LEU A 29 -4.04 15.26 -8.17
C LEU A 29 -4.71 16.64 -8.22
N ALA A 30 -3.95 17.73 -8.13
CA ALA A 30 -4.46 19.09 -8.26
C ALA A 30 -5.06 19.39 -9.64
N ARG A 31 -4.65 18.64 -10.68
CA ARG A 31 -5.21 18.70 -12.03
C ARG A 31 -6.32 17.66 -12.25
N CYS A 32 -6.83 17.05 -11.18
CA CYS A 32 -7.77 15.95 -11.25
C CYS A 32 -7.30 14.82 -12.18
N ARG A 33 -6.03 14.42 -12.06
CA ARG A 33 -5.45 13.28 -12.76
C ARG A 33 -4.76 12.35 -11.78
N PHE A 34 -4.75 11.06 -12.07
CA PHE A 34 -3.91 10.12 -11.35
C PHE A 34 -2.44 10.30 -11.74
N PRO A 35 -1.49 10.12 -10.81
CA PRO A 35 -0.08 10.03 -11.14
C PRO A 35 0.19 8.90 -12.15
N ALA A 36 1.33 8.99 -12.86
CA ALA A 36 1.75 7.94 -13.77
C ALA A 36 1.93 6.60 -13.04
N LYS A 37 1.65 5.51 -13.74
CA LYS A 37 1.84 4.15 -13.22
C LYS A 37 3.31 3.90 -12.92
N THR A 38 3.58 3.25 -11.79
CA THR A 38 4.91 2.76 -11.41
C THR A 38 5.46 1.81 -12.49
N PRO A 39 6.67 2.04 -13.03
CA PRO A 39 7.27 1.17 -14.04
C PRO A 39 7.52 -0.24 -13.51
N ASN A 40 7.54 -1.25 -14.39
CA ASN A 40 7.83 -2.62 -13.99
C ASN A 40 9.31 -2.80 -13.62
N GLU A 41 10.22 -2.04 -14.24
CA GLU A 41 11.66 -2.21 -14.03
C GLU A 41 12.09 -1.73 -12.63
N PRO A 42 12.72 -2.58 -11.79
CA PRO A 42 13.06 -2.25 -10.40
C PRO A 42 14.00 -1.05 -10.22
N ASP A 43 14.84 -0.76 -11.20
CA ASP A 43 15.75 0.40 -11.23
C ASP A 43 15.02 1.73 -11.43
N ARG A 44 13.77 1.70 -11.90
CA ARG A 44 12.93 2.88 -12.15
C ARG A 44 11.87 3.11 -11.08
N TRP A 45 11.85 2.27 -10.05
CA TRP A 45 10.90 2.42 -8.95
C TRP A 45 11.12 3.68 -8.14
N HIS A 46 10.02 4.22 -7.64
CA HIS A 46 10.05 5.38 -6.79
C HIS A 46 10.33 5.00 -5.34
N TRP A 47 11.06 5.87 -4.65
CA TRP A 47 11.45 5.68 -3.26
C TRP A 47 10.98 6.87 -2.44
N VAL A 48 10.24 6.57 -1.38
CA VAL A 48 9.91 7.55 -0.35
C VAL A 48 10.89 7.36 0.80
N HIS A 49 11.72 8.36 1.04
CA HIS A 49 12.55 8.48 2.22
C HIS A 49 12.04 9.64 3.06
N CYS A 50 11.64 9.34 4.29
CA CYS A 50 11.05 10.30 5.21
C CYS A 50 11.62 10.13 6.61
N GLU A 51 11.85 11.24 7.29
CA GLU A 51 12.12 11.26 8.72
C GLU A 51 10.82 11.49 9.48
N ILE A 52 10.56 10.65 10.47
CA ILE A 52 9.36 10.70 11.29
C ILE A 52 9.74 11.08 12.71
N ARG A 53 9.24 12.23 13.16
CA ARG A 53 9.42 12.74 14.52
C ARG A 53 8.16 12.53 15.34
N ARG A 54 8.34 12.06 16.57
CA ARG A 54 7.28 11.83 17.56
C ARG A 54 7.64 12.59 18.83
N PRO A 55 6.70 13.31 19.47
CA PRO A 55 6.97 14.01 20.72
C PRO A 55 7.54 13.10 21.82
N ARG A 56 7.10 11.83 21.86
CA ARG A 56 7.50 10.84 22.88
C ARG A 56 8.76 10.02 22.54
N ARG A 57 9.39 10.22 21.37
CA ARG A 57 10.59 9.45 20.96
C ARG A 57 11.74 10.41 20.70
N ARG A 58 12.85 10.25 21.43
CA ARG A 58 14.04 11.11 21.28
C ARG A 58 14.70 11.01 19.91
N GLN A 59 14.76 9.80 19.35
CA GLN A 59 15.34 9.57 18.04
C GLN A 59 14.26 9.50 16.97
N PRO A 60 14.41 10.23 15.86
CA PRO A 60 13.50 10.13 14.73
C PRO A 60 13.60 8.74 14.08
N ILE A 61 12.50 8.31 13.45
CA ILE A 61 12.45 7.06 12.68
C ILE A 61 12.68 7.41 11.22
N ASN A 62 13.66 6.76 10.58
CA ASN A 62 13.84 6.82 9.14
C ASN A 62 12.91 5.80 8.48
N LEU A 63 11.97 6.29 7.69
CA LEU A 63 11.05 5.51 6.90
C LEU A 63 11.52 5.51 5.45
N ILE A 64 11.80 4.32 4.93
CA ILE A 64 12.13 4.11 3.52
C ILE A 64 11.08 3.15 2.96
N ILE A 65 10.35 3.58 1.94
CA ILE A 65 9.30 2.78 1.29
C ILE A 65 9.61 2.71 -0.22
N PRO A 66 9.88 1.50 -0.74
CA PRO A 66 9.85 1.28 -2.18
C PRO A 66 8.40 1.24 -2.68
N ASP A 67 8.12 1.96 -3.76
CA ASP A 67 6.91 1.78 -4.55
C ASP A 67 7.16 0.71 -5.61
N MET A 68 6.66 -0.49 -5.37
CA MET A 68 6.91 -1.67 -6.20
C MET A 68 5.73 -1.92 -7.14
N ALA A 69 6.01 -2.10 -8.44
CA ALA A 69 4.96 -2.42 -9.40
C ALA A 69 4.31 -3.78 -9.10
N GLY A 70 2.98 -3.82 -9.13
CA GLY A 70 2.20 -5.04 -8.83
C GLY A 70 2.49 -6.19 -9.79
N GLU A 71 2.77 -5.89 -11.05
CA GLU A 71 3.12 -6.89 -12.08
C GLU A 71 4.49 -7.53 -11.82
N ALA A 72 5.49 -6.74 -11.47
CA ALA A 72 6.82 -7.25 -11.13
C ALA A 72 6.78 -8.06 -9.82
N LEU A 73 5.96 -7.64 -8.85
CA LEU A 73 5.68 -8.42 -7.64
C LEU A 73 5.04 -9.76 -7.97
N LEU A 74 4.05 -9.77 -8.88
CA LEU A 74 3.39 -11.00 -9.31
C LEU A 74 4.37 -11.96 -9.99
N GLU A 75 5.19 -11.44 -10.89
CA GLU A 75 6.20 -12.22 -11.58
C GLU A 75 7.21 -12.85 -10.61
N GLU A 76 7.70 -12.11 -9.61
CA GLU A 76 8.57 -12.68 -8.57
C GLU A 76 7.87 -13.74 -7.70
N VAL A 77 6.57 -13.54 -7.41
CA VAL A 77 5.80 -14.48 -6.60
C VAL A 77 5.52 -15.78 -7.36
N ASP A 78 5.21 -15.70 -8.65
CA ASP A 78 4.97 -16.87 -9.50
C ASP A 78 6.28 -17.56 -9.92
N HIS A 79 7.36 -16.79 -10.03
CA HIS A 79 8.70 -17.26 -10.40
C HIS A 79 9.75 -16.72 -9.40
N PRO A 80 9.95 -17.41 -8.25
CA PRO A 80 10.90 -16.96 -7.24
C PRO A 80 12.32 -16.76 -7.79
N ASN A 81 12.96 -15.67 -7.40
CA ASN A 81 14.29 -15.20 -7.85
C ASN A 81 14.35 -14.56 -9.24
N THR A 82 13.22 -14.24 -9.87
CA THR A 82 13.17 -13.43 -11.10
C THR A 82 13.71 -12.03 -10.84
N TYR A 83 13.24 -11.40 -9.76
CA TYR A 83 13.71 -10.11 -9.27
C TYR A 83 14.26 -10.26 -7.85
N LYS A 84 15.51 -10.69 -7.75
CA LYS A 84 16.23 -10.82 -6.45
C LYS A 84 16.16 -9.55 -5.59
N ALA A 85 16.08 -8.38 -6.21
CA ALA A 85 15.89 -7.12 -5.50
C ALA A 85 14.60 -7.12 -4.65
N ILE A 86 13.48 -7.60 -5.20
CA ILE A 86 12.19 -7.69 -4.51
C ILE A 86 12.29 -8.61 -3.29
N ALA A 87 12.80 -9.83 -3.49
CA ALA A 87 13.00 -10.79 -2.42
C ALA A 87 13.86 -10.20 -1.29
N ASN A 88 14.98 -9.56 -1.65
CA ASN A 88 15.88 -8.92 -0.69
C ASN A 88 15.21 -7.76 0.08
N TYR A 89 14.38 -6.95 -0.57
CA TYR A 89 13.64 -5.88 0.10
C TYR A 89 12.60 -6.44 1.06
N MET A 90 11.82 -7.43 0.64
CA MET A 90 10.83 -8.07 1.51
C MET A 90 11.47 -8.78 2.71
N GLN A 91 12.63 -9.42 2.55
CA GLN A 91 13.33 -10.02 3.69
C GLN A 91 13.76 -8.96 4.72
N LYS A 92 14.27 -7.81 4.26
CA LYS A 92 14.76 -6.71 5.11
C LYS A 92 13.65 -5.81 5.65
N ALA A 93 12.48 -5.78 5.03
CA ALA A 93 11.37 -4.91 5.41
C ALA A 93 10.94 -5.17 6.85
N THR A 94 10.71 -4.12 7.63
CA THR A 94 10.27 -4.21 9.04
C THR A 94 8.75 -4.25 9.18
N ALA A 95 8.03 -3.88 8.12
CA ALA A 95 6.58 -3.80 8.04
C ALA A 95 6.14 -3.90 6.58
N ALA A 96 4.88 -4.20 6.32
CA ALA A 96 4.31 -4.20 4.96
C ALA A 96 2.98 -3.44 4.90
N LEU A 97 2.81 -2.68 3.81
CA LEU A 97 1.51 -2.19 3.33
C LEU A 97 1.16 -3.00 2.08
N VAL A 98 0.09 -3.78 2.16
CA VAL A 98 -0.41 -4.57 1.04
C VAL A 98 -1.63 -3.85 0.47
N LEU A 99 -1.49 -3.27 -0.72
CA LEU A 99 -2.55 -2.53 -1.39
C LEU A 99 -3.43 -3.48 -2.20
N ILE A 100 -4.75 -3.39 -1.99
CA ILE A 100 -5.73 -4.30 -2.57
C ILE A 100 -6.80 -3.46 -3.27
N ASP A 101 -7.15 -3.78 -4.50
CA ASP A 101 -8.22 -3.09 -5.22
C ASP A 101 -9.60 -3.55 -4.71
N ALA A 102 -10.28 -2.70 -3.92
CA ALA A 102 -11.56 -3.01 -3.32
C ALA A 102 -12.68 -3.16 -4.37
N ALA A 103 -12.62 -2.34 -5.43
CA ALA A 103 -13.60 -2.35 -6.50
C ALA A 103 -13.59 -3.71 -7.22
N LYS A 104 -12.40 -4.22 -7.54
CA LYS A 104 -12.25 -5.56 -8.14
C LYS A 104 -12.79 -6.67 -7.26
N ILE A 105 -12.53 -6.63 -5.94
CA ILE A 105 -13.06 -7.66 -5.02
C ILE A 105 -14.59 -7.58 -4.95
N LYS A 106 -15.16 -6.37 -4.89
CA LYS A 106 -16.61 -6.15 -4.89
C LYS A 106 -17.29 -6.73 -6.14
N GLU A 107 -16.65 -6.62 -7.31
CA GLU A 107 -17.14 -7.18 -8.58
C GLU A 107 -17.06 -8.71 -8.63
N GLY A 108 -16.58 -9.38 -7.58
CA GLY A 108 -16.40 -10.83 -7.55
C GLY A 108 -15.15 -11.31 -8.29
N ASN A 109 -14.23 -10.40 -8.64
CA ASN A 109 -12.99 -10.75 -9.29
C ASN A 109 -12.03 -11.45 -8.30
N ARG A 110 -12.10 -12.78 -8.30
CA ARG A 110 -11.25 -13.62 -7.44
C ARG A 110 -9.75 -13.46 -7.73
N ASN A 111 -9.35 -12.98 -8.92
CA ASN A 111 -7.94 -12.82 -9.24
C ASN A 111 -7.26 -11.82 -8.30
N GLN A 112 -7.97 -10.78 -7.86
CA GLN A 112 -7.42 -9.80 -6.92
C GLN A 112 -7.19 -10.42 -5.54
N GLU A 113 -8.13 -11.24 -5.07
CA GLU A 113 -7.99 -11.99 -3.83
C GLU A 113 -6.82 -12.99 -3.94
N TYR A 114 -6.81 -13.83 -4.98
CA TYR A 114 -5.76 -14.82 -5.21
C TYR A 114 -4.37 -14.20 -5.30
N PHE A 115 -4.24 -13.08 -6.02
CA PHE A 115 -2.98 -12.35 -6.10
C PHE A 115 -2.49 -11.94 -4.70
N THR A 116 -3.39 -11.34 -3.92
CA THR A 116 -3.06 -10.88 -2.56
C THR A 116 -2.71 -12.06 -1.66
N MET A 117 -3.41 -13.18 -1.78
CA MET A 117 -3.13 -14.43 -1.06
C MET A 117 -1.76 -15.01 -1.42
N LYS A 118 -1.40 -15.03 -2.71
CA LYS A 118 -0.06 -15.46 -3.16
C LYS A 118 1.03 -14.57 -2.57
N LEU A 119 0.86 -13.24 -2.63
CA LEU A 119 1.80 -12.29 -2.04
C LEU A 119 1.93 -12.47 -0.52
N ALA A 120 0.81 -12.66 0.18
CA ALA A 120 0.78 -12.95 1.61
C ALA A 120 1.47 -14.30 1.93
N GLY A 121 1.32 -15.29 1.06
CA GLY A 121 2.01 -16.58 1.15
C GLY A 121 3.51 -16.42 1.04
N TYR A 122 3.95 -15.74 -0.01
CA TYR A 122 5.35 -15.44 -0.30
C TYR A 122 6.02 -14.63 0.82
N LEU A 123 5.36 -13.59 1.35
CA LEU A 123 5.86 -12.85 2.52
C LEU A 123 6.08 -13.75 3.75
N ALA A 124 5.15 -14.67 4.01
CA ALA A 124 5.29 -15.62 5.11
C ALA A 124 6.44 -16.62 4.87
N GLU A 125 6.67 -17.03 3.62
CA GLU A 125 7.73 -17.98 3.24
C GLU A 125 9.12 -17.35 3.22
N LEU A 126 9.26 -16.09 2.82
CA LEU A 126 10.53 -15.37 2.91
C LEU A 126 11.05 -15.26 4.35
N ALA A 127 10.18 -15.40 5.36
CA ALA A 127 10.62 -15.54 6.74
C ALA A 127 11.28 -16.91 7.02
N ALA A 128 10.84 -17.97 6.36
CA ALA A 128 11.23 -19.35 6.67
C ALA A 128 12.70 -19.67 6.35
N GLY A 129 13.33 -18.95 5.41
CA GLY A 129 14.72 -19.18 4.98
C GLY A 129 15.83 -18.73 5.95
N GLY A 130 15.50 -18.29 7.16
CA GLY A 130 16.53 -17.92 8.16
C GLY A 130 15.99 -17.49 9.52
N ASN A 131 14.72 -17.09 9.62
CA ASN A 131 14.05 -16.87 10.90
C ASN A 131 12.52 -16.90 10.71
N ALA A 132 11.91 -18.09 10.68
CA ALA A 132 10.48 -18.31 10.36
C ALA A 132 9.50 -17.49 11.22
N LYS A 133 9.97 -16.87 12.30
CA LYS A 133 9.21 -15.95 13.17
C LYS A 133 9.25 -14.49 12.71
N ALA A 134 10.00 -14.15 11.66
CA ALA A 134 10.27 -12.76 11.26
C ALA A 134 8.99 -12.03 10.88
N TRP A 135 8.21 -12.55 9.93
CA TRP A 135 6.99 -11.88 9.46
C TRP A 135 5.78 -12.07 10.38
N ARG A 136 5.74 -13.12 11.22
CA ARG A 136 4.66 -13.31 12.23
C ARG A 136 4.63 -12.19 13.29
N LYS A 137 5.78 -11.56 13.56
CA LYS A 137 5.91 -10.47 14.53
C LYS A 137 5.82 -9.08 13.88
N LYS A 138 6.20 -8.96 12.60
CA LYS A 138 6.18 -7.70 11.86
C LYS A 138 4.74 -7.28 11.57
N PRO A 139 4.41 -5.98 11.67
CA PRO A 139 3.08 -5.49 11.37
C PRO A 139 2.82 -5.51 9.86
N VAL A 140 1.66 -6.03 9.45
CA VAL A 140 1.21 -6.10 8.04
C VAL A 140 -0.17 -5.45 7.92
N ALA A 141 -0.25 -4.35 7.19
CA ALA A 141 -1.48 -3.63 6.94
C ALA A 141 -2.04 -4.02 5.57
N PHE A 142 -3.22 -4.63 5.55
CA PHE A 142 -3.97 -4.90 4.33
C PHE A 142 -4.89 -3.71 4.06
N VAL A 143 -4.65 -3.00 2.96
CA VAL A 143 -5.31 -1.72 2.67
C VAL A 143 -6.15 -1.87 1.40
N PHE A 144 -7.46 -1.90 1.56
CA PHE A 144 -8.42 -1.85 0.47
C PHE A 144 -8.45 -0.44 -0.12
N THR A 145 -7.79 -0.27 -1.27
CA THR A 145 -7.75 0.94 -2.09
C THR A 145 -8.99 1.08 -2.96
N LYS A 146 -9.26 2.30 -3.46
CA LYS A 146 -10.49 2.63 -4.22
C LYS A 146 -11.76 2.35 -3.42
N ALA A 147 -11.68 2.57 -2.11
CA ALA A 147 -12.80 2.33 -1.20
C ALA A 147 -13.99 3.27 -1.47
N ASP A 148 -13.79 4.37 -2.21
CA ASP A 148 -14.87 5.24 -2.74
C ASP A 148 -15.83 4.52 -3.68
N GLN A 149 -15.44 3.37 -4.22
CA GLN A 149 -16.30 2.54 -5.08
C GLN A 149 -16.97 1.40 -4.30
N CYS A 150 -16.74 1.33 -2.98
CA CYS A 150 -17.21 0.26 -2.11
C CYS A 150 -17.56 0.78 -0.70
N ASP A 151 -18.78 1.28 -0.54
CA ASP A 151 -19.28 1.80 0.73
C ASP A 151 -19.26 0.78 1.89
N GLU A 152 -19.44 -0.52 1.57
CA GLU A 152 -19.32 -1.62 2.54
C GLU A 152 -17.89 -1.66 3.12
N CYS A 153 -16.88 -1.64 2.24
CA CYS A 153 -15.48 -1.65 2.62
C CYS A 153 -15.07 -0.38 3.37
N LEU A 154 -15.56 0.78 2.95
CA LEU A 154 -15.22 2.06 3.59
C LEU A 154 -15.72 2.12 5.04
N ARG A 155 -16.91 1.59 5.32
CA ARG A 155 -17.52 1.56 6.66
C ARG A 155 -16.91 0.49 7.56
N ASP A 156 -16.74 -0.72 7.04
CA ASP A 156 -16.19 -1.85 7.79
C ASP A 156 -15.23 -2.68 6.92
N PRO A 157 -13.94 -2.29 6.85
CA PRO A 157 -12.96 -3.03 6.07
C PRO A 157 -12.73 -4.46 6.59
N VAL A 158 -13.00 -4.73 7.88
CA VAL A 158 -12.84 -6.07 8.46
C VAL A 158 -14.00 -6.96 8.06
N GLY A 159 -15.25 -6.50 8.23
CA GLY A 159 -16.43 -7.22 7.76
C GLY A 159 -16.44 -7.41 6.24
N PHE A 160 -15.93 -6.44 5.48
CA PHE A 160 -15.73 -6.59 4.05
C PHE A 160 -14.74 -7.71 3.72
N ALA A 161 -13.59 -7.79 4.39
CA ALA A 161 -12.65 -8.90 4.21
C ALA A 161 -13.31 -10.25 4.55
N GLN A 162 -14.04 -10.31 5.66
CA GLN A 162 -14.72 -11.54 6.11
C GLN A 162 -15.80 -12.03 5.15
N SER A 163 -16.48 -11.13 4.43
CA SER A 163 -17.60 -11.47 3.55
C SER A 163 -17.22 -11.60 2.07
N ARG A 164 -16.24 -10.82 1.60
CA ARG A 164 -15.88 -10.71 0.18
C ARG A 164 -14.48 -11.22 -0.17
N ALA A 165 -13.60 -11.36 0.81
CA ALA A 165 -12.23 -11.83 0.63
C ALA A 165 -11.88 -12.86 1.72
N THR A 166 -12.72 -13.89 1.84
CA THR A 166 -12.70 -14.88 2.94
C THR A 166 -11.37 -15.63 3.01
N GLY A 167 -10.80 -16.01 1.87
CA GLY A 167 -9.52 -16.71 1.80
C GLY A 167 -8.37 -15.83 2.27
N LEU A 168 -8.36 -14.57 1.82
CA LEU A 168 -7.39 -13.58 2.29
C LEU A 168 -7.53 -13.32 3.80
N TRP A 169 -8.76 -13.17 4.29
CA TRP A 169 -9.05 -12.96 5.71
C TRP A 169 -8.49 -14.09 6.58
N GLN A 170 -8.78 -15.35 6.22
CA GLN A 170 -8.30 -16.53 6.94
C GLN A 170 -6.78 -16.59 6.92
N GLN A 171 -6.17 -16.44 5.75
CA GLN A 171 -4.71 -16.46 5.61
C GLN A 171 -4.03 -15.34 6.40
N ALA A 172 -4.61 -14.13 6.40
CA ALA A 172 -4.11 -13.00 7.18
C ALA A 172 -4.11 -13.33 8.68
N LYS A 173 -5.18 -13.93 9.20
CA LYS A 173 -5.29 -14.30 10.62
C LYS A 173 -4.33 -15.41 11.02
N GLU A 174 -4.17 -16.42 10.19
CA GLU A 174 -3.32 -17.57 10.49
C GLU A 174 -1.83 -17.22 10.40
N ARG A 175 -1.43 -16.48 9.36
CA ARG A 175 -0.02 -16.21 9.05
C ARG A 175 0.50 -14.93 9.67
N PHE A 176 -0.36 -13.94 9.89
CA PHE A 176 0.02 -12.61 10.38
C PHE A 176 -0.81 -12.19 11.59
N PRO A 177 -0.46 -12.66 12.81
CA PRO A 177 -1.15 -12.27 14.04
C PRO A 177 -1.16 -10.75 14.27
N ASN A 178 -0.09 -10.08 13.84
CA ASN A 178 0.03 -8.63 13.86
C ASN A 178 -0.41 -8.04 12.49
N SER A 179 -1.66 -8.29 12.10
CA SER A 179 -2.25 -7.74 10.89
C SER A 179 -3.53 -6.95 11.16
N ARG A 180 -3.80 -5.98 10.31
CA ARG A 180 -5.04 -5.18 10.35
C ARG A 180 -5.49 -4.79 8.95
N PHE A 181 -6.80 -4.74 8.78
CA PHE A 181 -7.44 -4.29 7.54
C PHE A 181 -7.84 -2.81 7.66
N PHE A 182 -7.64 -2.09 6.56
CA PHE A 182 -7.98 -0.68 6.40
C PHE A 182 -8.65 -0.46 5.05
N ALA A 183 -9.40 0.63 4.94
CA ALA A 183 -9.93 1.13 3.68
C ALA A 183 -9.29 2.48 3.39
N ALA A 184 -8.98 2.72 2.12
CA ALA A 184 -8.31 3.93 1.66
C ALA A 184 -8.87 4.38 0.32
N THR A 185 -9.05 5.69 0.17
CA THR A 185 -9.30 6.34 -1.12
C THR A 185 -8.59 7.68 -1.17
N VAL A 186 -8.22 8.10 -2.38
CA VAL A 186 -7.68 9.45 -2.66
C VAL A 186 -8.78 10.36 -3.24
N THR A 187 -9.89 9.78 -3.68
CA THR A 187 -10.92 10.40 -4.51
C THR A 187 -12.30 10.22 -3.88
N GLY A 188 -13.16 11.21 -4.03
CA GLY A 188 -14.56 11.10 -3.59
C GLY A 188 -15.45 10.45 -4.64
N ALA A 189 -15.13 10.68 -5.91
CA ALA A 189 -15.78 10.07 -7.06
C ALA A 189 -14.85 10.12 -8.28
N CYS A 190 -15.09 9.23 -9.24
CA CYS A 190 -14.35 9.16 -10.49
C CYS A 190 -15.30 9.05 -11.69
N ALA A 191 -14.83 9.46 -12.86
CA ALA A 191 -15.57 9.36 -14.11
C ALA A 191 -14.65 9.02 -15.29
N TRP A 192 -15.26 8.60 -16.40
CA TRP A 192 -14.55 8.46 -17.66
C TRP A 192 -14.47 9.80 -18.37
N HIS A 193 -13.26 10.21 -18.73
CA HIS A 193 -12.96 11.37 -19.56
C HIS A 193 -12.47 10.91 -20.92
N VAL A 194 -13.01 11.49 -22.00
CA VAL A 194 -12.62 11.16 -23.37
C VAL A 194 -11.91 12.37 -23.95
N SER A 195 -10.63 12.20 -24.32
CA SER A 195 -9.81 13.22 -24.97
C SER A 195 -9.28 12.71 -26.31
N PRO A 196 -9.14 13.56 -27.34
CA PRO A 196 -8.47 13.20 -28.59
C PRO A 196 -7.02 12.73 -28.40
N SER A 197 -6.30 13.26 -27.40
CA SER A 197 -4.89 12.91 -27.15
C SER A 197 -4.71 11.64 -26.32
N ASP A 198 -5.59 11.46 -25.32
CA ASP A 198 -5.38 10.47 -24.25
C ASP A 198 -6.38 9.30 -24.36
N GLY A 199 -7.29 9.34 -25.33
CA GLY A 199 -8.39 8.40 -25.46
C GLY A 199 -9.33 8.46 -24.25
N ARG A 200 -9.87 7.29 -23.87
CA ARG A 200 -10.75 7.14 -22.71
C ARG A 200 -9.92 6.88 -21.46
N THR A 201 -9.90 7.85 -20.55
CA THR A 201 -9.15 7.82 -19.29
C THR A 201 -10.09 7.88 -18.10
N PHE A 202 -9.74 7.20 -17.01
CA PHE A 202 -10.49 7.29 -15.76
C PHE A 202 -9.87 8.38 -14.90
N VAL A 203 -10.66 9.39 -14.54
CA VAL A 203 -10.18 10.59 -13.85
C VAL A 203 -10.98 10.84 -12.57
N PRO A 204 -10.34 11.39 -11.52
CA PRO A 204 -11.05 11.85 -10.35
C PRO A 204 -11.93 13.07 -10.67
N LEU A 205 -13.14 13.10 -10.13
CA LEU A 205 -13.98 14.30 -10.13
C LEU A 205 -13.65 15.23 -8.96
N ARG A 206 -13.24 14.63 -7.83
CA ARG A 206 -12.85 15.34 -6.61
C ARG A 206 -11.75 14.57 -5.89
N ILE A 207 -10.72 15.28 -5.46
CA ILE A 207 -9.71 14.74 -4.55
C ILE A 207 -10.25 14.85 -3.12
N GLU A 208 -10.49 13.70 -2.50
CA GLU A 208 -11.05 13.59 -1.15
C GLU A 208 -10.43 12.38 -0.45
N PRO A 209 -9.21 12.57 0.07
CA PRO A 209 -8.45 11.47 0.63
C PRO A 209 -9.01 11.03 1.99
N HIS A 210 -9.28 9.73 2.12
CA HIS A 210 -9.80 9.09 3.32
C HIS A 210 -9.01 7.83 3.63
N GLY A 211 -8.73 7.56 4.90
CA GLY A 211 -8.08 6.31 5.33
C GLY A 211 -6.62 6.14 4.89
N ILE A 212 -5.98 7.22 4.42
CA ILE A 212 -4.61 7.20 3.90
C ILE A 212 -3.57 7.08 5.01
N VAL A 213 -3.83 7.68 6.16
CA VAL A 213 -2.81 7.99 7.18
C VAL A 213 -2.79 6.92 8.29
N GLU A 214 -3.95 6.36 8.59
CA GLU A 214 -4.23 5.38 9.62
C GLU A 214 -3.40 4.09 9.48
N PRO A 215 -3.23 3.51 8.28
CA PRO A 215 -2.38 2.33 8.11
C PRO A 215 -0.93 2.61 8.52
N PHE A 216 -0.39 3.77 8.14
CA PHE A 216 0.98 4.15 8.49
C PHE A 216 1.15 4.35 9.99
N PHE A 217 0.20 5.01 10.65
CA PHE A 217 0.25 5.17 12.11
C PHE A 217 0.30 3.82 12.82
N TRP A 218 -0.61 2.92 12.45
CA TRP A 218 -0.69 1.61 13.06
C TRP A 218 0.58 0.79 12.82
N LEU A 219 1.14 0.81 11.61
CA LEU A 219 2.43 0.17 11.33
C LEU A 219 3.54 0.71 12.22
N LEU A 220 3.68 2.04 12.30
CA LEU A 220 4.73 2.69 13.07
C LEU A 220 4.55 2.53 14.59
N GLU A 221 3.34 2.29 15.09
CA GLU A 221 3.08 1.89 16.49
C GLU A 221 3.48 0.43 16.74
N GLY A 222 3.33 -0.44 15.74
CA GLY A 222 3.79 -1.83 15.78
C GLY A 222 5.32 -2.00 15.72
N LEU A 223 6.05 -0.98 15.27
CA LEU A 223 7.51 -0.92 15.31
C LEU A 223 8.00 -0.54 16.71
N LYS A 224 8.17 -1.53 17.59
CA LYS A 224 8.83 -1.36 18.90
C LYS A 224 10.33 -1.16 18.71
#